data_AF-A0A1M7BSM9-F1
#
_entry.id   AF-A0A1M7BSM9-F1
#
_cell.length_a   1.000
_cell.length_b   1.000
_cell.length_c   1.000
_cell.angle_alpha   90.00
_cell.angle_beta   90.00
_cell.angle_gamma   90.00
#
_symmetry.space_group_name_H-M   'P 1'
#
loop_
_entity.id
_entity.type
_entity.pdbx_description
1 polymer ?
#
loop_
_entity_poly.entity_id
_entity_poly.type
_entity_poly.pdbx_seq_one_letter_code
_entity_poly.pdbx_strand_id
1 'polypeptide(L)'
;MKVVANDLTSRPWMRLLALALGILGSAGTSRTEAVQLSEPPIPGTYEILICRGLCASATSPNVVVRGHVVLFAQALDRRTVERLDDAYGPTTAGERPNGCYELEPVHPGGVPGYIGYAGTVPFGVTGWYPWEGSVVFALYHSPDAGYNAVVKPFAGGLFGQGRSWGVGAAAQGRADADTVVARRTGEAELSLCEQWSARRG
;
A
#
# COMPACT_ATOMS: atom_id res chain seq x y z
N MET A 1 -6.23 -21.44 -42.57
CA MET A 1 -6.72 -20.08 -42.34
C MET A 1 -5.59 -19.11 -42.68
N LYS A 2 -5.86 -18.11 -43.52
CA LYS A 2 -4.88 -17.22 -44.15
C LYS A 2 -4.30 -16.22 -43.15
N VAL A 3 -2.97 -16.10 -43.17
CA VAL A 3 -2.18 -15.03 -42.53
C VAL A 3 -2.33 -13.76 -43.37
N VAL A 4 -2.69 -12.63 -42.74
CA VAL A 4 -2.70 -11.30 -43.37
C VAL A 4 -1.67 -10.45 -42.64
N ALA A 5 -0.55 -10.18 -43.32
CA ALA A 5 0.42 -9.17 -42.96
C ALA A 5 -0.11 -7.80 -43.39
N ASN A 6 -0.06 -6.80 -42.51
CA ASN A 6 -0.37 -5.42 -42.87
C ASN A 6 0.88 -4.55 -42.75
N ASP A 7 1.00 -3.73 -43.78
CA ASP A 7 2.21 -3.17 -44.34
C ASP A 7 2.59 -1.81 -43.73
N LEU A 8 3.89 -1.55 -43.78
CA LEU A 8 4.55 -0.30 -43.41
C LEU A 8 4.20 0.80 -44.43
N THR A 9 3.64 1.92 -43.98
CA THR A 9 3.60 3.14 -44.81
C THR A 9 4.21 4.33 -44.08
N SER A 10 5.46 4.55 -44.48
CA SER A 10 6.25 5.78 -44.41
C SER A 10 5.49 7.03 -44.88
N ARG A 11 5.65 8.15 -44.16
CA ARG A 11 5.31 9.50 -44.68
C ARG A 11 6.47 10.46 -44.44
N PRO A 12 7.21 10.87 -45.50
CA PRO A 12 8.36 11.76 -45.38
C PRO A 12 8.13 13.14 -46.04
N TRP A 13 7.11 13.92 -45.68
CA TRP A 13 6.86 15.26 -46.27
C TRP A 13 6.45 16.19 -45.10
N MET A 14 6.98 17.38 -44.83
CA MET A 14 7.59 18.43 -45.66
C MET A 14 8.66 19.17 -44.84
N ARG A 15 9.83 19.37 -45.45
CA ARG A 15 10.69 20.52 -45.17
C ARG A 15 10.14 21.71 -45.94
N LEU A 16 9.91 22.84 -45.29
CA LEU A 16 9.95 24.16 -45.94
C LEU A 16 10.36 25.23 -44.92
N LEU A 17 11.49 25.87 -45.25
CA LEU A 17 12.08 27.05 -44.65
C LEU A 17 11.15 28.27 -44.77
N ALA A 18 11.23 29.22 -43.84
CA ALA A 18 11.86 30.54 -44.08
C ALA A 18 11.75 31.49 -42.88
N LEU A 19 12.89 32.15 -42.60
CA LEU A 19 13.15 33.57 -42.25
C LEU A 19 12.09 34.40 -41.50
N ALA A 20 12.40 35.41 -40.70
CA ALA A 20 13.57 35.96 -39.99
C ALA A 20 13.03 37.26 -39.33
N LEU A 21 13.80 37.82 -38.37
CA LEU A 21 13.64 39.12 -37.70
C LEU A 21 12.52 39.28 -36.65
N GLY A 22 12.94 39.64 -35.43
CA GLY A 22 12.01 40.23 -34.47
C GLY A 22 12.53 40.40 -33.03
N ILE A 23 13.46 41.34 -32.83
CA ILE A 23 13.58 42.19 -31.62
C ILE A 23 14.14 41.54 -30.33
N LEU A 24 15.28 42.10 -29.89
CA LEU A 24 15.78 42.03 -28.52
C LEU A 24 14.72 42.55 -27.54
N GLY A 25 14.06 41.64 -26.83
CA GLY A 25 13.37 41.93 -25.59
C GLY A 25 13.93 40.99 -24.54
N SER A 26 14.66 41.52 -23.56
CA SER A 26 15.04 40.82 -22.34
C SER A 26 13.78 40.54 -21.51
N ALA A 27 12.96 39.61 -21.99
CA ALA A 27 11.93 38.98 -21.20
C ALA A 27 12.66 38.20 -20.11
N GLY A 28 12.59 38.71 -18.88
CA GLY A 28 13.04 37.97 -17.70
C GLY A 28 12.38 36.60 -17.73
N THR A 29 13.14 35.58 -18.13
CA THR A 29 12.81 34.18 -17.93
C THR A 29 12.74 33.97 -16.44
N SER A 30 11.58 34.25 -15.85
CA SER A 30 11.17 33.67 -14.58
C SER A 30 11.25 32.16 -14.82
N ARG A 31 12.35 31.55 -14.38
CA ARG A 31 12.45 30.09 -14.30
C ARG A 31 11.28 29.66 -13.44
N THR A 32 10.23 29.16 -14.07
CA THR A 32 9.24 28.34 -13.39
C THR A 32 10.03 27.09 -12.99
N GLU A 33 10.59 27.09 -11.80
CA GLU A 33 11.00 25.85 -11.15
C GLU A 33 9.74 25.01 -11.14
N ALA A 34 9.70 24.04 -12.04
CA ALA A 34 8.74 22.97 -11.95
C ALA A 34 8.98 22.38 -10.56
N VAL A 35 8.03 22.63 -9.64
CA VAL A 35 8.01 21.98 -8.34
C VAL A 35 7.96 20.51 -8.65
N GLN A 36 9.12 19.87 -8.61
CA GLN A 36 9.27 18.46 -8.84
C GLN A 36 8.63 17.84 -7.60
N LEU A 37 7.35 17.50 -7.73
CA LEU A 37 6.60 16.80 -6.68
C LEU A 37 7.29 15.46 -6.50
N SER A 38 8.26 15.42 -5.57
CA SER A 38 8.90 14.20 -5.14
C SER A 38 7.80 13.27 -4.63
N GLU A 39 7.80 12.02 -5.11
CA GLU A 39 6.88 11.02 -4.60
C GLU A 39 6.96 10.99 -3.06
N PRO A 40 5.81 10.98 -2.35
CA PRO A 40 5.83 10.99 -0.91
C PRO A 40 6.54 9.74 -0.37
N PRO A 41 7.35 9.87 0.69
CA PRO A 41 8.09 8.74 1.25
C PRO A 41 7.12 7.69 1.81
N ILE A 42 7.35 6.43 1.46
CA ILE A 42 6.59 5.28 1.95
C ILE A 42 6.81 5.03 3.46
N PRO A 43 8.02 5.16 4.02
CA PRO A 43 8.19 5.01 5.46
C PRO A 43 7.36 6.04 6.23
N GLY A 44 6.66 5.58 7.26
CA GLY A 44 5.78 6.44 8.06
C GLY A 44 4.84 5.65 8.96
N THR A 45 4.13 6.39 9.79
CA THR A 45 2.96 5.89 10.53
C THR A 45 1.70 6.28 9.78
N TYR A 46 0.76 5.35 9.69
CA TYR A 46 -0.49 5.52 8.97
C TYR A 46 -1.68 5.09 9.82
N GLU A 47 -2.75 5.86 9.79
CA GLU A 47 -4.09 5.36 10.11
C GLU A 47 -4.61 4.57 8.90
N ILE A 48 -5.06 3.34 9.11
CA ILE A 48 -5.54 2.47 8.04
C ILE A 48 -7.02 2.15 8.20
N LEU A 49 -7.75 2.18 7.09
CA LEU A 49 -9.13 1.74 6.93
C LEU A 49 -9.18 0.65 5.87
N ILE A 50 -9.90 -0.42 6.16
CA ILE A 50 -10.20 -1.50 5.22
C ILE A 50 -11.71 -1.55 5.05
N CYS A 51 -12.15 -1.54 3.80
CA CYS A 51 -13.54 -1.30 3.46
C CYS A 51 -14.09 -2.28 2.42
N ARG A 52 -15.35 -2.65 2.57
CA ARG A 52 -16.11 -3.37 1.54
C ARG A 52 -16.70 -2.38 0.56
N GLY A 53 -16.07 -2.25 -0.60
CA GLY A 53 -16.32 -1.15 -1.52
C GLY A 53 -15.62 0.14 -1.08
N LEU A 54 -16.01 1.27 -1.67
CA LEU A 54 -15.34 2.55 -1.44
C LEU A 54 -15.67 3.13 -0.06
N CYS A 55 -14.68 3.75 0.58
CA CYS A 55 -14.84 4.54 1.78
C CYS A 55 -13.98 5.80 1.70
N ALA A 56 -14.55 6.93 2.11
CA ALA A 56 -13.86 8.24 2.12
C ALA A 56 -13.51 8.71 3.54
N SER A 57 -14.08 8.08 4.57
CA SER A 57 -13.89 8.46 5.97
C SER A 57 -13.99 7.23 6.89
N ALA A 58 -13.45 7.36 8.09
CA ALA A 58 -13.55 6.37 9.16
C ALA A 58 -14.99 6.10 9.63
N THR A 59 -15.93 7.00 9.31
CA THR A 59 -17.37 6.88 9.62
C THR A 59 -18.18 6.22 8.50
N SER A 60 -17.53 5.83 7.40
CA SER A 60 -18.22 5.15 6.30
C SER A 60 -18.81 3.82 6.79
N PRO A 61 -20.07 3.49 6.44
CA PRO A 61 -20.67 2.20 6.79
C PRO A 61 -19.95 1.02 6.11
N ASN A 62 -19.09 1.30 5.13
CA ASN A 62 -18.31 0.29 4.43
C ASN A 62 -17.02 -0.09 5.16
N VAL A 63 -16.62 0.63 6.23
CA VAL A 63 -15.41 0.31 6.98
C VAL A 63 -15.64 -0.95 7.80
N VAL A 64 -14.83 -1.97 7.56
CA VAL A 64 -14.91 -3.26 8.25
C VAL A 64 -13.79 -3.46 9.27
N VAL A 65 -12.62 -2.87 9.02
CA VAL A 65 -11.47 -2.85 9.93
C VAL A 65 -10.85 -1.46 9.91
N ARG A 66 -10.39 -1.00 11.07
CA ARG A 66 -9.61 0.23 11.23
C ARG A 66 -8.38 -0.03 12.08
N GLY A 67 -7.41 0.87 12.06
CA GLY A 67 -6.26 0.78 12.95
C GLY A 67 -5.09 1.61 12.49
N HIS A 68 -3.88 1.11 12.75
CA HIS A 68 -2.65 1.77 12.38
C HIS A 68 -1.64 0.79 11.78
N VAL A 69 -0.77 1.31 10.92
CA VAL A 69 0.41 0.59 10.42
C VAL A 69 1.63 1.49 10.48
N VAL A 70 2.75 0.94 10.92
CA VAL A 70 4.06 1.60 10.88
C VAL A 70 4.91 0.87 9.84
N LEU A 71 5.41 1.62 8.86
CA LEU A 71 6.27 1.12 7.79
C LEU A 71 7.66 1.74 7.94
N PHE A 72 8.68 0.93 8.21
CA PHE A 72 10.07 1.36 8.38
C PHE A 72 10.84 1.26 7.06
N ALA A 73 11.79 2.18 6.84
CA ALA A 73 12.69 2.13 5.69
C ALA A 73 13.65 0.92 5.74
N GLN A 74 13.94 0.43 6.94
CA GLN A 74 14.89 -0.63 7.20
C GLN A 74 14.20 -1.81 7.88
N ALA A 75 14.76 -2.99 7.65
CA ALA A 75 14.34 -4.20 8.37
C ALA A 75 14.59 -4.06 9.87
N LEU A 76 13.61 -4.52 10.65
CA LEU A 76 13.76 -4.75 12.07
C LEU A 76 14.76 -5.88 12.30
N ASP A 77 15.58 -5.74 13.34
CA ASP A 77 16.46 -6.82 13.75
C ASP A 77 15.64 -7.94 14.42
N ARG A 78 16.22 -9.15 14.43
CA ARG A 78 15.56 -10.34 14.96
C ARG A 78 15.10 -10.19 16.42
N ARG A 79 15.89 -9.53 17.28
CA ARG A 79 15.53 -9.38 18.70
C ARG A 79 14.34 -8.43 18.85
N THR A 80 14.28 -7.38 18.03
CA THR A 80 13.13 -6.47 17.99
C THR A 80 11.88 -7.21 17.52
N VAL A 81 11.98 -8.05 16.48
CA VAL A 81 10.84 -8.87 16.01
C VAL A 81 10.36 -9.82 17.10
N GLU A 82 11.26 -10.59 17.72
CA GLU A 82 10.92 -11.54 18.79
C GLU A 82 10.31 -10.84 20.02
N ARG A 83 10.74 -9.60 20.32
CA ARG A 83 10.15 -8.79 21.40
C ARG A 83 8.74 -8.30 21.07
N LEU A 84 8.51 -7.91 19.82
CA LEU A 84 7.21 -7.38 19.39
C LEU A 84 6.19 -8.50 19.19
N ASP A 85 6.59 -9.58 18.54
CA ASP A 85 5.71 -10.64 18.07
C ASP A 85 6.46 -11.98 18.04
N ASP A 86 6.43 -12.70 19.16
CA ASP A 86 7.09 -14.00 19.34
C ASP A 86 6.51 -15.11 18.44
N ALA A 87 5.26 -14.92 17.98
CA ALA A 87 4.59 -15.79 17.02
C ALA A 87 4.93 -15.48 15.55
N TYR A 88 5.74 -14.45 15.27
CA TYR A 88 6.08 -14.09 13.90
C TYR A 88 6.90 -15.18 13.21
N GLY A 89 6.29 -15.83 12.21
CA GLY A 89 6.94 -16.76 11.31
C GLY A 89 7.10 -16.13 9.92
N PRO A 90 8.33 -16.00 9.37
CA PRO A 90 8.51 -15.47 8.03
C PRO A 90 7.80 -16.36 7.00
N THR A 91 7.08 -15.74 6.07
CA THR A 91 6.24 -16.42 5.09
C THR A 91 7.07 -17.05 3.97
N THR A 92 8.18 -16.39 3.66
CA THR A 92 9.12 -16.78 2.62
C THR A 92 10.55 -16.67 3.13
N ALA A 93 11.42 -17.53 2.61
CA ALA A 93 12.84 -17.48 2.94
C ALA A 93 13.42 -16.12 2.50
N GLY A 94 13.86 -15.31 3.46
CA GLY A 94 14.46 -14.00 3.21
C GLY A 94 13.51 -12.81 3.39
N GLU A 95 12.25 -13.03 3.77
CA GLU A 95 11.38 -11.92 4.20
C GLU A 95 11.99 -11.22 5.41
N ARG A 96 12.13 -9.89 5.31
CA ARG A 96 12.69 -9.07 6.37
C ARG A 96 11.59 -8.15 6.90
N PRO A 97 11.04 -8.42 8.09
CA PRO A 97 10.01 -7.57 8.65
C PRO A 97 10.53 -6.15 8.83
N ASN A 98 9.77 -5.18 8.35
CA ASN A 98 10.09 -3.76 8.36
C ASN A 98 8.82 -2.95 8.64
N GLY A 99 7.92 -3.50 9.45
CA GLY A 99 6.73 -2.80 9.91
C GLY A 99 6.01 -3.55 11.03
N CYS A 100 4.98 -2.89 11.57
CA CYS A 100 4.04 -3.48 12.51
C CYS A 100 2.64 -2.89 12.25
N TYR A 101 1.60 -3.58 12.71
CA TYR A 101 0.22 -3.07 12.62
C TYR A 101 -0.53 -3.31 13.92
N GLU A 102 -1.51 -2.45 14.20
CA GLU A 102 -2.58 -2.67 15.18
C GLU A 102 -3.91 -2.49 14.45
N LEU A 103 -4.80 -3.48 14.51
CA LEU A 103 -6.07 -3.52 13.80
C LEU A 103 -7.22 -3.86 14.75
N GLU A 104 -8.35 -3.22 14.52
CA GLU A 104 -9.58 -3.41 15.25
C GLU A 104 -10.73 -3.63 14.24
N PRO A 105 -11.45 -4.76 14.31
CA PRO A 105 -12.71 -4.92 13.59
C PRO A 105 -13.73 -3.88 14.07
N VAL A 106 -14.41 -3.18 13.16
CA VAL A 106 -15.38 -2.14 13.53
C VAL A 106 -16.60 -2.71 14.25
N HIS A 107 -16.95 -3.96 13.95
CA HIS A 107 -18.06 -4.66 14.58
C HIS A 107 -17.51 -5.83 15.43
N PRO A 108 -17.76 -5.83 16.75
CA PRO A 108 -17.49 -6.99 17.60
C PRO A 108 -18.30 -8.18 17.11
N GLY A 109 -17.64 -9.19 16.55
CA GLY A 109 -18.27 -10.32 15.85
C GLY A 109 -18.23 -10.25 14.31
N GLY A 110 -17.57 -9.24 13.75
CA GLY A 110 -17.45 -9.00 12.32
C GLY A 110 -18.62 -8.25 11.72
N VAL A 111 -18.45 -7.72 10.51
CA VAL A 111 -19.59 -7.26 9.70
C VAL A 111 -20.35 -8.51 9.25
N PRO A 112 -21.67 -8.62 9.42
CA PRO A 112 -22.43 -9.76 8.92
C PRO A 112 -22.10 -10.01 7.43
N GLY A 113 -21.52 -11.17 7.13
CA GLY A 113 -21.11 -11.54 5.78
C GLY A 113 -19.71 -11.07 5.34
N TYR A 114 -18.94 -10.39 6.19
CA TYR A 114 -17.52 -10.18 5.95
C TYR A 114 -16.75 -11.46 6.21
N ILE A 115 -16.16 -11.98 5.13
CA ILE A 115 -15.32 -13.18 5.13
C ILE A 115 -13.94 -12.68 4.69
N GLY A 116 -13.11 -12.30 5.65
CA GLY A 116 -11.76 -11.79 5.39
C GLY A 116 -10.88 -11.90 6.63
N TYR A 117 -9.57 -11.98 6.42
CA TYR A 117 -8.59 -12.21 7.50
C TYR A 117 -8.04 -10.91 8.12
N ALA A 118 -8.29 -9.74 7.52
CA ALA A 118 -7.85 -8.50 8.11
C ALA A 118 -8.53 -8.28 9.47
N GLY A 119 -7.75 -7.86 10.47
CA GLY A 119 -8.23 -7.63 11.83
C GLY A 119 -8.54 -8.90 12.64
N THR A 120 -8.32 -10.10 12.10
CA THR A 120 -8.42 -11.36 12.88
C THR A 120 -7.37 -11.42 13.98
N VAL A 121 -6.18 -10.88 13.71
CA VAL A 121 -5.11 -10.69 14.70
C VAL A 121 -5.01 -9.19 14.98
N PRO A 122 -5.18 -8.74 16.24
CA PRO A 122 -5.28 -7.31 16.55
C PRO A 122 -3.94 -6.58 16.47
N PHE A 123 -2.81 -7.28 16.57
CA PHE A 123 -1.48 -6.68 16.43
C PHE A 123 -0.51 -7.72 15.86
N GLY A 124 0.40 -7.31 14.99
CA GLY A 124 1.45 -8.18 14.48
C GLY A 124 2.60 -7.43 13.80
N VAL A 125 3.72 -8.13 13.63
CA VAL A 125 4.83 -7.66 12.80
C VAL A 125 4.53 -7.93 11.33
N THR A 126 4.99 -7.06 10.43
CA THR A 126 4.77 -7.19 8.98
C THR A 126 6.02 -6.84 8.17
N GLY A 127 6.08 -7.37 6.95
CA GLY A 127 7.01 -6.98 5.90
C GLY A 127 6.29 -6.18 4.81
N TRP A 128 6.95 -5.15 4.29
CA TRP A 128 6.54 -4.41 3.11
C TRP A 128 7.68 -4.31 2.09
N TYR A 129 7.30 -4.29 0.81
CA TYR A 129 8.23 -4.10 -0.29
C TYR A 129 7.59 -3.32 -1.45
N PRO A 130 8.37 -2.57 -2.24
CA PRO A 130 7.87 -1.93 -3.45
C PRO A 130 7.65 -2.96 -4.56
N TRP A 131 6.57 -2.82 -5.32
CA TRP A 131 6.25 -3.65 -6.48
C TRP A 131 5.45 -2.84 -7.52
N GLU A 132 6.01 -2.65 -8.72
CA GLU A 132 5.34 -1.98 -9.85
C GLU A 132 4.70 -0.61 -9.50
N GLY A 133 5.45 0.24 -8.79
CA GLY A 133 4.96 1.56 -8.33
C GLY A 133 3.92 1.49 -7.20
N SER A 134 3.73 0.30 -6.64
CA SER A 134 2.89 0.03 -5.47
C SER A 134 3.75 -0.41 -4.29
N VAL A 135 3.13 -0.48 -3.13
CA VAL A 135 3.66 -1.03 -1.89
C VAL A 135 2.80 -2.23 -1.54
N VAL A 136 3.44 -3.35 -1.27
CA VAL A 136 2.77 -4.57 -0.81
C VAL A 136 3.14 -4.80 0.64
N PHE A 137 2.16 -5.04 1.51
CA PHE A 137 2.38 -5.46 2.89
C PHE A 137 1.29 -6.41 3.38
N ALA A 138 1.64 -7.28 4.33
CA ALA A 138 0.72 -8.22 4.95
C ALA A 138 0.08 -7.64 6.21
N LEU A 139 -1.20 -7.91 6.44
CA LEU A 139 -1.93 -7.52 7.67
C LEU A 139 -2.49 -8.71 8.45
N TYR A 140 -2.28 -9.90 7.91
CA TYR A 140 -2.51 -11.18 8.58
C TYR A 140 -1.72 -12.24 7.82
N HIS A 141 -1.15 -13.19 8.56
CA HIS A 141 -0.48 -14.34 7.95
C HIS A 141 -0.54 -15.56 8.87
N SER A 142 -0.83 -16.71 8.27
CA SER A 142 -0.67 -18.06 8.78
C SER A 142 -0.07 -18.95 7.68
N PRO A 143 0.37 -20.18 7.99
CA PRO A 143 0.90 -21.10 6.97
C PRO A 143 -0.08 -21.40 5.81
N ASP A 144 -1.38 -21.24 6.03
CA ASP A 144 -2.44 -21.61 5.11
C ASP A 144 -3.38 -20.46 4.70
N ALA A 145 -3.17 -19.25 5.23
CA ALA A 145 -3.98 -18.08 4.92
C ALA A 145 -3.24 -16.76 5.14
N GLY A 146 -3.74 -15.69 4.53
CA GLY A 146 -3.16 -14.38 4.70
C GLY A 146 -4.06 -13.25 4.21
N TYR A 147 -3.67 -12.03 4.54
CA TYR A 147 -4.23 -10.82 3.97
C TYR A 147 -3.11 -9.91 3.50
N ASN A 148 -3.12 -9.56 2.21
CA ASN A 148 -2.15 -8.64 1.62
C ASN A 148 -2.85 -7.37 1.15
N ALA A 149 -2.24 -6.22 1.43
CA ALA A 149 -2.60 -4.94 0.84
C ALA A 149 -1.62 -4.59 -0.28
N VAL A 150 -2.14 -4.17 -1.43
CA VAL A 150 -1.40 -3.61 -2.56
C VAL A 150 -1.89 -2.18 -2.76
N VAL A 151 -1.06 -1.22 -2.41
CA VAL A 151 -1.44 0.20 -2.35
C VAL A 151 -0.46 1.08 -3.10
N LYS A 152 -0.94 2.19 -3.67
CA LYS A 152 -0.09 3.19 -4.32
C LYS A 152 0.05 4.41 -3.41
N PRO A 153 1.23 5.03 -3.36
CA PRO A 153 1.38 6.31 -2.70
C PRO A 153 0.52 7.38 -3.39
N PHE A 154 -0.09 8.24 -2.60
CA PHE A 154 -0.78 9.44 -3.06
C PHE A 154 -0.52 10.60 -2.09
N ALA A 155 -1.03 11.80 -2.41
CA ALA A 155 -0.88 12.97 -1.56
C ALA A 155 -1.44 12.70 -0.14
N GLY A 156 -0.54 12.49 0.82
CA GLY A 156 -0.87 12.28 2.23
C GLY A 156 -1.12 10.84 2.66
N GLY A 157 -0.86 9.82 1.82
CA GLY A 157 -1.12 8.44 2.23
C GLY A 157 -0.88 7.37 1.17
N LEU A 158 -1.50 6.21 1.39
CA LEU A 158 -1.53 5.05 0.50
C LEU A 158 -2.98 4.66 0.18
N PHE A 159 -3.27 4.33 -1.06
CA PHE A 159 -4.61 3.91 -1.50
C PHE A 159 -4.51 2.71 -2.44
N GLY A 160 -5.37 1.72 -2.25
CA GLY A 160 -5.41 0.57 -3.14
C GLY A 160 -6.36 -0.51 -2.69
N GLN A 161 -5.93 -1.76 -2.87
CA GLN A 161 -6.77 -2.92 -2.63
C GLN A 161 -6.13 -3.87 -1.63
N GLY A 162 -6.96 -4.57 -0.87
CA GLY A 162 -6.54 -5.66 -0.02
C GLY A 162 -7.29 -6.94 -0.34
N ARG A 163 -6.64 -8.07 -0.12
CA ARG A 163 -7.22 -9.38 -0.43
C ARG A 163 -6.81 -10.41 0.60
N SER A 164 -7.82 -11.14 1.06
CA SER A 164 -7.65 -12.41 1.76
C SER A 164 -7.28 -13.50 0.77
N TRP A 165 -6.40 -14.41 1.19
CA TRP A 165 -6.09 -15.65 0.48
C TRP A 165 -6.02 -16.80 1.47
N GLY A 166 -6.20 -18.02 1.00
CA GLY A 166 -5.97 -19.22 1.79
C GLY A 166 -5.99 -20.49 0.95
N VAL A 167 -5.59 -21.60 1.56
CA VAL A 167 -5.53 -22.92 0.92
C VAL A 167 -6.31 -23.94 1.74
N GLY A 168 -6.80 -25.00 1.09
CA GLY A 168 -7.53 -26.07 1.76
C GLY A 168 -8.80 -25.58 2.46
N ALA A 169 -8.96 -25.87 3.75
CA ALA A 169 -10.09 -25.42 4.55
C ALA A 169 -10.11 -23.90 4.77
N ALA A 170 -8.97 -23.24 4.61
CA ALA A 170 -8.82 -21.79 4.71
C ALA A 170 -9.01 -21.08 3.35
N ALA A 171 -9.23 -21.82 2.25
CA ALA A 171 -9.61 -21.19 1.00
C ALA A 171 -10.99 -20.53 1.16
N GLN A 172 -10.97 -19.22 1.36
CA GLN A 172 -12.14 -18.40 1.14
C GLN A 172 -12.51 -18.51 -0.35
N GLY A 173 -13.80 -18.42 -0.68
CA GLY A 173 -14.25 -18.44 -2.07
C GLY A 173 -13.67 -17.28 -2.87
N ARG A 174 -14.38 -16.81 -3.91
CA ARG A 174 -13.97 -15.58 -4.61
C ARG A 174 -14.19 -14.37 -3.68
N ALA A 175 -13.28 -14.15 -2.74
CA ALA A 175 -13.31 -13.00 -1.84
C ALA A 175 -13.12 -11.75 -2.70
N ASP A 176 -14.10 -10.84 -2.64
CA ASP A 176 -13.95 -9.57 -3.33
C ASP A 176 -12.78 -8.79 -2.75
N ALA A 177 -12.13 -7.98 -3.58
CA ALA A 177 -11.09 -7.09 -3.09
C ALA A 177 -11.69 -6.04 -2.15
N ASP A 178 -11.03 -5.84 -1.02
CA ASP A 178 -11.34 -4.74 -0.11
C ASP A 178 -10.64 -3.47 -0.61
N THR A 179 -11.21 -2.31 -0.31
CA THR A 179 -10.52 -1.03 -0.50
C THR A 179 -9.65 -0.75 0.73
N VAL A 180 -8.39 -0.39 0.51
CA VAL A 180 -7.46 -0.01 1.57
C VAL A 180 -7.14 1.48 1.43
N VAL A 181 -7.38 2.22 2.51
CA VAL A 181 -7.05 3.64 2.63
C VAL A 181 -6.14 3.81 3.84
N ALA A 182 -4.90 4.25 3.64
CA ALA A 182 -3.96 4.51 4.72
C ALA A 182 -3.54 5.99 4.69
N ARG A 183 -3.94 6.77 5.70
CA ARG A 183 -3.60 8.20 5.82
C ARG A 183 -2.33 8.35 6.65
N ARG A 184 -1.30 9.02 6.13
CA ARG A 184 -0.07 9.26 6.88
C ARG A 184 -0.36 10.20 8.06
N THR A 185 0.06 9.80 9.25
CA THR A 185 -0.10 10.57 10.50
C THR A 185 1.22 11.03 11.09
N GLY A 186 2.34 10.42 10.71
CA GLY A 186 3.66 10.80 11.22
C GLY A 186 4.80 10.01 10.59
N GLU A 187 5.99 10.19 11.16
CA GLU A 187 7.17 9.38 10.83
C GLU A 187 7.03 7.95 11.35
N ALA A 188 7.89 7.06 10.89
CA ALA A 188 7.90 5.67 11.35
C ALA A 188 8.51 5.59 12.76
N GLU A 189 7.70 5.22 13.75
CA GLU A 189 8.09 5.24 15.16
C GLU A 189 8.00 3.84 15.79
N LEU A 190 9.15 3.26 16.17
CA LEU A 190 9.22 1.93 16.79
C LEU A 190 8.49 1.86 18.14
N SER A 191 8.49 2.95 18.89
CA SER A 191 7.82 3.05 20.18
C SER A 191 6.30 2.80 20.08
N LEU A 192 5.67 3.06 18.92
CA LEU A 192 4.26 2.74 18.70
C LEU A 192 4.04 1.22 18.64
N CYS A 193 4.88 0.51 17.88
CA CYS A 193 4.84 -0.96 17.83
C CYS A 193 5.00 -1.58 19.22
N GLU A 194 5.92 -1.06 20.03
CA GLU A 194 6.17 -1.54 21.39
C GLU A 194 4.97 -1.30 22.30
N GLN A 195 4.35 -0.12 22.22
CA GLN A 195 3.13 0.20 22.96
C GLN A 195 1.96 -0.72 22.57
N TRP A 196 1.78 -1.01 21.29
CA TRP A 196 0.70 -1.86 20.80
C TRP A 196 0.91 -3.32 21.20
N SER A 197 2.15 -3.81 21.07
CA SER A 197 2.53 -5.15 21.55
C SER A 197 2.26 -5.32 23.05
N ALA A 198 2.63 -4.33 23.87
CA ALA A 198 2.44 -4.37 25.31
C ALA A 198 0.96 -4.40 25.75
N ARG A 199 0.02 -3.90 24.93
CA ARG A 199 -1.43 -3.94 25.22
C ARG A 199 -2.09 -5.28 24.88
N ARG A 200 -1.37 -6.18 24.20
CA ARG A 200 -1.89 -7.49 23.78
C ARG A 200 -1.96 -8.49 24.94
N GLY A 201 -1.18 -8.28 26.01
CA GLY A 201 -1.12 -9.13 27.21
C GLY A 201 -2.02 -8.63 28.33
#